data_AF-A0A0B7NCW3-F1
#
_entry.id   AF-A0A0B7NCW3-F1
#
_cell.length_a   1.000
_cell.length_b   1.000
_cell.length_c   1.000
_cell.angle_alpha   90.00
_cell.angle_beta   90.00
_cell.angle_gamma   90.00
#
_symmetry.space_group_name_H-M   'P 1'
#
loop_
_entity.id
_entity.type
_entity.pdbx_description
1 polymer ?
#
loop_
_entity_poly.entity_id
_entity_poly.type
_entity_poly.pdbx_seq_one_letter_code
_entity_poly.pdbx_strand_id
1 'polypeptide(L)'
;MFATREDGGNSTEKTALCRTSEMKGRPSTFTNEHDSYLIELMDNDSQIIVSDIMERLTEKFERFSISNSQLNHHLKNNLCLTMKEATFEAEARNSKENLQQRFDWFMQWKDSDLDFTRN
;
A
#
# COMPACT_ATOMS: atom_id res chain seq x y z
N MET A 1 32.17 15.12 32.51
CA MET A 1 31.51 13.81 32.66
C MET A 1 30.03 14.07 32.89
N PHE A 2 29.21 13.96 31.85
CA PHE A 2 27.75 13.97 31.98
C PHE A 2 27.23 12.68 31.36
N ALA A 3 26.37 12.01 32.13
CA ALA A 3 25.95 10.63 31.94
C ALA A 3 25.12 10.43 30.66
N THR A 4 25.37 9.31 29.98
CA THR A 4 24.52 8.76 28.93
C THR A 4 23.24 8.23 29.56
N ARG A 5 22.09 8.73 29.11
CA ARG A 5 20.78 8.13 29.37
C ARG A 5 20.38 7.37 28.11
N GLU A 6 20.37 6.05 28.21
CA GLU A 6 19.67 5.18 27.28
C GLU A 6 18.15 5.38 27.43
N ASP A 7 17.46 5.23 26.31
CA ASP A 7 16.08 4.74 26.12
C ASP A 7 15.38 5.55 25.03
N GLY A 8 15.53 5.07 23.79
CA GLY A 8 14.78 5.52 22.62
C GLY A 8 14.19 4.29 21.95
N GLY A 9 13.02 3.88 22.43
CA GLY A 9 12.31 2.66 22.07
C GLY A 9 12.35 2.29 20.59
N ASN A 10 12.78 1.06 20.34
CA ASN A 10 12.47 0.30 19.14
C ASN A 10 10.94 0.28 18.96
N SER A 11 10.42 1.19 18.13
CA SER A 11 9.05 1.13 17.63
C SER A 11 8.98 0.04 16.57
N THR A 12 9.08 -1.21 17.00
CA THR A 12 8.41 -2.30 16.28
C THR A 12 6.93 -2.10 16.57
N GLU A 13 6.29 -1.19 15.83
CA GLU A 13 4.85 -1.12 15.76
C GLU A 13 4.39 -2.50 15.34
N LYS A 14 3.79 -3.19 16.30
CA LYS A 14 3.15 -4.48 16.12
C LYS A 14 2.02 -4.23 15.13
N THR A 15 2.28 -4.46 13.85
CA THR A 15 1.27 -4.58 12.81
C THR A 15 0.29 -5.64 13.31
N ALA A 16 -0.87 -5.15 13.78
CA ALA A 16 -1.95 -6.00 14.23
C ALA A 16 -2.42 -6.81 13.02
N LEU A 17 -1.93 -8.04 12.91
CA LEU A 17 -2.31 -9.00 11.88
C LEU A 17 -3.83 -9.14 11.89
N CYS A 18 -4.49 -8.88 10.75
CA CYS A 18 -5.94 -9.05 10.65
C CYS A 18 -6.25 -10.52 10.90
N ARG A 19 -6.92 -10.79 12.01
CA ARG A 19 -7.55 -12.08 12.32
C ARG A 19 -6.69 -13.32 12.03
N THR A 20 -5.84 -13.70 12.99
CA THR A 20 -5.45 -15.11 13.12
C THR A 20 -6.57 -15.88 13.81
N SER A 21 -7.66 -16.16 13.11
CA SER A 21 -8.52 -17.25 13.58
C SER A 21 -7.75 -18.55 13.37
N GLU A 22 -7.45 -19.28 14.44
CA GLU A 22 -6.96 -20.66 14.38
C GLU A 22 -7.95 -21.51 13.57
N MET A 23 -7.75 -21.62 12.27
CA MET A 23 -8.61 -22.42 11.42
C MET A 23 -8.18 -23.88 11.57
N LYS A 24 -9.07 -24.73 12.11
CA LYS A 24 -8.90 -26.20 12.22
C LYS A 24 -8.92 -26.92 10.85
N GLY A 25 -8.43 -26.27 9.80
CA GLY A 25 -8.49 -26.72 8.41
C GLY A 25 -7.12 -27.08 7.83
N ARG A 26 -7.06 -27.24 6.51
CA ARG A 26 -5.82 -27.50 5.77
C ARG A 26 -4.79 -26.39 6.10
N PRO A 27 -3.52 -26.75 6.35
CA PRO A 27 -2.49 -25.75 6.60
C PRO A 27 -2.40 -24.76 5.43
N SER A 28 -2.25 -23.48 5.76
CA SER A 28 -2.08 -22.40 4.79
C SER A 28 -0.83 -22.64 3.95
N THR A 29 -0.91 -22.31 2.66
CA THR A 29 0.28 -22.30 1.77
C THR A 29 1.23 -21.15 2.13
N PHE A 30 0.73 -20.08 2.74
CA PHE A 30 1.54 -18.93 3.15
C PHE A 30 2.18 -19.17 4.52
N THR A 31 3.48 -18.86 4.61
CA THR A 31 4.25 -18.84 5.86
C THR A 31 4.61 -17.40 6.23
N ASN A 32 5.06 -17.19 7.46
CA ASN A 32 5.48 -15.88 7.95
C ASN A 32 6.60 -15.23 7.09
N GLU A 33 7.46 -16.05 6.48
CA GLU A 33 8.50 -15.55 5.56
C GLU A 33 7.90 -14.91 4.30
N HIS A 34 6.81 -15.47 3.78
CA HIS A 34 6.09 -14.90 2.63
C HIS A 34 5.42 -13.58 3.02
N ASP A 35 4.84 -13.53 4.22
CA ASP A 35 4.17 -12.33 4.76
C ASP A 35 5.16 -11.17 4.91
N SER A 36 6.33 -11.45 5.51
CA SER A 36 7.38 -10.45 5.69
C SER A 36 7.90 -9.93 4.34
N TYR A 37 8.06 -10.82 3.37
CA TYR A 37 8.48 -10.42 2.02
C TYR A 37 7.42 -9.57 1.30
N LEU A 38 6.14 -9.91 1.43
CA LEU A 38 5.05 -9.15 0.83
C LEU A 38 4.97 -7.72 1.38
N ILE A 39 5.16 -7.55 2.68
CA ILE A 39 5.19 -6.23 3.32
C ILE A 39 6.36 -5.41 2.79
N GLU A 40 7.58 -5.98 2.81
CA GLU A 40 8.77 -5.31 2.28
C GLU A 40 8.62 -4.93 0.81
N LEU A 41 8.01 -5.81 0.01
CA LEU A 41 7.79 -5.57 -1.41
C LEU A 41 6.86 -4.38 -1.67
N MET A 42 5.78 -4.28 -0.89
CA MET A 42 4.79 -3.21 -1.04
C MET A 42 5.28 -1.86 -0.47
N ASP A 43 6.12 -1.89 0.57
CA ASP A 43 6.75 -0.68 1.11
C ASP A 43 7.77 -0.08 0.13
N ASN A 44 8.45 -0.93 -0.66
CA ASN A 44 9.40 -0.49 -1.67
C ASN A 44 8.74 0.01 -2.96
N ASP A 45 7.61 -0.59 -3.37
CA ASP A 45 6.92 -0.24 -4.62
C ASP A 45 5.40 -0.18 -4.41
N SER A 46 4.88 1.03 -4.19
CA SER A 46 3.45 1.27 -3.99
C SER A 46 2.59 1.08 -5.25
N GLN A 47 3.22 0.94 -6.42
CA GLN A 47 2.54 0.80 -7.72
C GLN A 47 2.55 -0.64 -8.24
N ILE A 48 3.10 -1.58 -7.46
CA ILE A 48 3.22 -2.97 -7.86
C ILE A 48 1.84 -3.61 -8.12
N ILE A 49 1.75 -4.39 -9.21
CA ILE A 49 0.53 -5.06 -9.62
C ILE A 49 0.51 -6.49 -9.04
N VAL A 50 -0.67 -7.05 -8.82
CA VAL A 50 -0.87 -8.44 -8.32
C VAL A 50 -0.07 -9.46 -9.15
N SER A 51 -0.01 -9.30 -10.48
CA SER A 51 0.78 -10.16 -11.36
C SER A 51 2.27 -10.14 -11.02
N ASP A 52 2.80 -8.95 -10.76
CA ASP A 52 4.22 -8.74 -10.52
C ASP A 52 4.59 -9.26 -9.13
N ILE A 53 3.69 -9.08 -8.16
CA ILE A 53 3.82 -9.70 -6.83
C ILE A 53 3.90 -11.22 -6.96
N MET A 54 3.03 -11.83 -7.78
CA MET A 54 3.01 -13.27 -7.98
C MET A 54 4.28 -13.77 -8.67
N GLU A 55 4.78 -13.06 -9.68
CA GLU A 55 6.04 -13.38 -10.35
C GLU A 55 7.22 -13.33 -9.36
N ARG A 56 7.36 -12.23 -8.61
CA ARG A 56 8.41 -12.06 -7.61
C ARG A 56 8.34 -13.08 -6.47
N LEU A 57 7.14 -13.45 -6.04
CA LEU A 57 6.94 -14.53 -5.07
C LEU A 57 7.39 -15.89 -5.62
N THR A 58 7.05 -16.20 -6.87
CA THR A 58 7.42 -17.47 -7.52
C THR A 58 8.91 -17.55 -7.80
N GLU A 59 9.56 -16.41 -8.09
CA GLU A 59 11.00 -16.30 -8.29
C GLU A 59 11.77 -16.49 -6.97
N LYS A 60 11.30 -15.87 -5.89
CA LYS A 60 11.97 -15.95 -4.58
C LYS A 60 11.75 -17.28 -3.86
N PHE A 61 10.56 -17.87 -3.98
CA PHE A 61 10.19 -19.10 -3.29
C PHE A 61 10.00 -20.23 -4.31
N GLU A 62 10.99 -21.12 -4.39
CA GLU A 62 10.95 -22.25 -5.32
C GLU A 62 9.71 -23.13 -5.04
N ARG A 63 8.98 -23.50 -6.10
CA ARG A 63 7.74 -24.31 -6.06
C ARG A 63 6.54 -23.62 -5.40
N PHE A 64 6.61 -22.32 -5.16
CA PHE A 64 5.45 -21.55 -4.71
C PHE A 64 4.56 -21.21 -5.90
N SER A 65 3.34 -21.75 -5.94
CA SER A 65 2.35 -21.44 -6.99
C SER A 65 1.01 -21.14 -6.35
N ILE A 66 0.49 -19.95 -6.64
CA ILE A 66 -0.78 -19.45 -6.10
C ILE A 66 -1.58 -18.76 -7.21
N SER A 67 -2.89 -18.63 -7.05
CA SER A 67 -3.71 -17.83 -7.96
C SER A 67 -3.80 -16.37 -7.50
N ASN A 68 -4.13 -15.46 -8.43
CA ASN A 68 -4.43 -14.05 -8.11
C ASN A 68 -5.53 -13.90 -7.06
N SER A 69 -6.55 -14.75 -7.09
CA SER A 69 -7.64 -14.73 -6.10
C SER A 69 -7.17 -15.16 -4.71
N GLN A 70 -6.29 -16.17 -4.62
CA GLN A 70 -5.69 -16.60 -3.36
C GLN A 70 -4.77 -15.53 -2.79
N LEU A 71 -3.95 -14.89 -3.63
CA LEU A 71 -3.09 -13.78 -3.22
C LEU A 71 -3.92 -12.63 -2.67
N ASN A 72 -4.93 -12.17 -3.40
CA ASN A 72 -5.81 -11.09 -2.96
C ASN A 72 -6.56 -11.42 -1.67
N HIS A 73 -7.02 -12.67 -1.53
CA HIS A 73 -7.65 -13.13 -0.29
C HIS A 73 -6.68 -13.08 0.89
N HIS A 74 -5.43 -13.53 0.67
CA HIS A 74 -4.39 -13.55 1.69
C HIS A 74 -3.99 -12.14 2.13
N LEU A 75 -3.73 -11.25 1.17
CA LEU A 75 -3.43 -9.83 1.42
C LEU A 75 -4.54 -9.18 2.26
N LYS A 76 -5.81 -9.36 1.86
CA LYS A 76 -6.94 -8.74 2.53
C LYS A 76 -7.21 -9.30 3.92
N ASN A 77 -7.20 -10.62 4.06
CA ASN A 77 -7.70 -11.26 5.28
C ASN A 77 -6.62 -11.51 6.32
N ASN A 78 -5.38 -11.81 5.90
CA ASN A 78 -4.29 -12.07 6.82
C ASN A 78 -3.45 -10.81 7.06
N LEU A 79 -3.09 -10.09 5.99
CA LEU A 79 -2.21 -8.91 6.09
C LEU A 79 -2.94 -7.57 6.27
N CYS A 80 -4.28 -7.55 6.27
CA CYS A 80 -5.11 -6.33 6.24
C CYS A 80 -4.84 -5.40 5.03
N LEU A 81 -4.19 -5.89 3.97
CA LEU A 81 -3.80 -5.09 2.81
C LEU A 81 -4.90 -5.12 1.76
N THR A 82 -5.27 -3.95 1.25
CA THR A 82 -6.25 -3.83 0.15
C THR A 82 -5.56 -3.27 -1.08
N MET A 83 -5.53 -4.06 -2.14
CA MET A 83 -5.11 -3.62 -3.46
C MET A 83 -6.20 -2.77 -4.11
N LYS A 84 -5.87 -1.52 -4.46
CA LYS A 84 -6.77 -0.63 -5.20
C LYS A 84 -6.45 -0.70 -6.68
N GLU A 85 -7.48 -0.55 -7.51
CA GLU A 85 -7.28 -0.36 -8.94
C GLU A 85 -6.60 0.99 -9.21
N ALA A 86 -5.64 0.98 -10.12
CA ALA A 86 -4.97 2.19 -10.55
C ALA A 86 -5.92 3.04 -11.42
N THR A 87 -6.16 4.27 -11.01
CA THR A 87 -6.88 5.25 -11.83
C THR A 87 -5.89 6.01 -12.69
N PHE A 88 -5.97 5.82 -14.00
CA PHE A 88 -5.13 6.55 -14.96
C PHE A 88 -5.72 7.93 -15.23
N GLU A 89 -4.84 8.92 -15.25
CA GLU A 89 -5.15 10.31 -15.55
C GLU A 89 -4.36 10.72 -16.80
N ALA A 90 -4.91 11.65 -17.59
CA ALA A 90 -4.21 12.12 -18.77
C ALA A 90 -2.85 12.73 -18.40
N GLU A 91 -1.78 12.37 -19.12
CA GLU A 91 -0.42 12.90 -18.85
C GLU A 91 -0.40 14.42 -18.85
N ALA A 92 -1.17 15.04 -19.75
CA ALA A 92 -1.34 16.48 -19.82
C ALA A 92 -1.79 17.08 -18.47
N ARG A 93 -2.63 16.39 -17.68
CA ARG A 93 -3.10 16.86 -16.37
C ARG A 93 -1.96 17.14 -15.38
N ASN A 94 -0.88 16.35 -15.45
CA ASN A 94 0.30 16.46 -14.60
C ASN A 94 1.45 17.21 -15.29
N SER A 95 1.22 17.84 -16.45
CA SER A 95 2.22 18.71 -17.06
C SER A 95 2.49 19.93 -16.16
N LYS A 96 3.72 20.42 -16.16
CA LYS A 96 4.10 21.59 -15.35
C LYS A 96 3.22 22.80 -15.66
N GLU A 97 2.89 22.99 -16.93
CA GLU A 97 2.03 24.08 -17.39
C GLU A 97 0.62 23.95 -16.83
N ASN A 98 -0.03 22.78 -16.94
CA ASN A 98 -1.39 22.58 -16.44
C ASN A 98 -1.45 22.63 -14.91
N LEU A 99 -0.41 22.15 -14.21
CA LEU A 99 -0.33 22.30 -12.75
C LEU A 99 -0.22 23.77 -12.33
N GLN A 100 0.60 24.56 -13.03
CA GLN A 100 0.71 25.99 -12.76
C GLN A 100 -0.61 26.73 -13.04
N GLN A 101 -1.25 26.47 -14.19
CA GLN A 101 -2.55 27.07 -14.53
C GLN A 101 -3.62 26.75 -13.48
N ARG A 102 -3.68 25.51 -12.99
CA ARG A 102 -4.61 25.11 -11.91
C ARG A 102 -4.32 25.86 -10.62
N PHE A 103 -3.04 26.04 -10.28
CA PHE A 103 -2.65 26.81 -9.11
C PHE A 103 -3.02 28.29 -9.25
N ASP A 104 -2.75 28.89 -10.40
CA ASP A 104 -3.06 30.30 -10.67
C ASP A 104 -4.57 30.55 -10.64
N TRP A 105 -5.36 29.68 -11.26
CA TRP A 105 -6.82 29.72 -11.15
C TRP A 105 -7.27 29.58 -9.70
N PHE A 106 -6.74 28.61 -8.95
CA PHE A 106 -7.10 28.50 -7.53
C PHE A 106 -6.79 29.78 -6.75
N MET A 107 -5.61 30.37 -6.95
CA MET A 107 -5.20 31.61 -6.28
C MET A 107 -6.06 32.82 -6.66
N GLN A 108 -6.55 32.89 -7.91
CA GLN A 108 -7.46 33.96 -8.34
C GLN A 108 -8.83 33.87 -7.65
N TRP A 109 -9.31 32.66 -7.39
CA TRP A 109 -10.66 32.42 -6.89
C TRP A 109 -10.73 32.04 -5.41
N LYS A 110 -9.60 31.91 -4.72
CA LYS A 110 -9.60 31.51 -3.30
C LYS A 110 -10.29 32.54 -2.37
N ASP A 111 -10.30 33.81 -2.78
CA ASP A 111 -10.85 34.93 -2.00
C ASP A 111 -12.19 35.42 -2.55
N SER A 112 -12.69 34.83 -3.64
CA SER A 112 -14.02 35.14 -4.13
C SER A 112 -15.07 34.37 -3.33
N ASP A 113 -16.13 35.07 -2.93
CA ASP A 113 -17.30 34.51 -2.25
C ASP A 113 -18.16 33.73 -3.25
N LEU A 114 -17.57 32.66 -3.82
CA LEU A 114 -18.26 31.73 -4.70
C LEU A 114 -19.16 30.83 -3.85
N ASP A 115 -20.43 31.20 -3.75
CA ASP A 115 -21.44 30.34 -3.18
C ASP A 115 -21.78 29.19 -4.15
N PHE A 116 -21.05 28.07 -4.05
CA PHE A 116 -21.27 26.86 -4.85
C PHE A 116 -22.62 26.18 -4.59
N THR A 117 -23.44 26.68 -3.65
CA THR A 117 -24.74 26.09 -3.29
C THR A 117 -25.93 26.79 -3.94
N ARG A 118 -25.71 27.89 -4.67
CA ARG A 118 -26.77 28.64 -5.37
C ARG A 118 -26.52 28.66 -6.87
N ASN A 119 -27.47 28.12 -7.63
CA ASN A 119 -27.52 28.12 -9.10
C ASN A 119 -28.77 28.84 -9.58
#